data_AF-A0A8T3S4M4-F1
#
_entry.id   AF-A0A8T3S4M4-F1
#
_cell.length_a   1.000
_cell.length_b   1.000
_cell.length_c   1.000
_cell.angle_alpha   90.00
_cell.angle_beta   90.00
_cell.angle_gamma   90.00
#
_symmetry.space_group_name_H-M   'P 1'
#
loop_
_entity.id
_entity.type
_entity.pdbx_description
1 polymer ?
#
loop_
_entity_poly.entity_id
_entity_poly.type
_entity_poly.pdbx_seq_one_letter_code
_entity_poly.pdbx_strand_id
1 'polypeptide(L)'
;DGCCFNYRQAGLVVYAGDDSYVKLAHVSIWETRQTEFAKEVPPAQALRPYGNTVVGPPGEWTWLRMAKRDIDGEEHYRAYTSDDGVNWVRGGVWTHDLGSNARIGLVSMGGDGFTAEFDYVRVYRP
;
A
#
# COMPACT_ATOMS: atom_id res chain seq x y z
N ASP A 1 12.66 -1.85 25.26
CA ASP A 1 11.38 -1.14 25.14
C ASP A 1 11.46 -0.14 24.02
N GLY A 2 10.94 -0.54 22.86
CA GLY A 2 10.91 0.29 21.66
C GLY A 2 9.96 1.45 21.84
N CYS A 3 10.45 2.67 21.66
CA CYS A 3 9.66 3.87 21.82
C CYS A 3 8.61 3.96 20.71
N CYS A 4 7.42 3.48 21.07
CA CYS A 4 6.08 4.02 20.85
C CYS A 4 5.65 4.33 19.39
N PHE A 5 4.39 4.05 19.06
CA PHE A 5 3.73 4.30 17.77
C PHE A 5 3.92 3.23 16.69
N ASN A 6 3.68 1.98 17.07
CA ASN A 6 3.51 0.90 16.10
C ASN A 6 2.20 1.00 15.32
N TYR A 7 2.32 0.52 14.08
CA TYR A 7 1.28 0.30 13.09
C TYR A 7 0.61 1.55 12.54
N ARG A 8 1.10 2.74 12.87
CA ARG A 8 0.72 3.99 12.20
C ARG A 8 1.09 3.93 10.73
N GLN A 9 0.14 4.28 9.87
CA GLN A 9 0.22 4.05 8.45
C GLN A 9 -0.39 5.20 7.66
N ALA A 10 0.26 5.58 6.57
CA ALA A 10 -0.28 6.50 5.59
C ALA A 10 0.11 6.10 4.16
N GLY A 11 -0.83 6.15 3.22
CA GLY A 11 -0.52 5.82 1.83
C GLY A 11 -1.72 5.67 0.91
N LEU A 12 -1.59 4.77 -0.07
CA LEU A 12 -2.59 4.44 -1.08
C LEU A 12 -3.31 3.13 -0.75
N VAL A 13 -4.58 3.03 -1.14
CA VAL A 13 -5.33 1.77 -1.17
C VAL A 13 -6.11 1.64 -2.48
N VAL A 14 -6.18 0.41 -3.00
CA VAL A 14 -7.22 -0.04 -3.92
C VAL A 14 -8.16 -0.95 -3.12
N TYR A 15 -9.42 -0.54 -2.99
CA TYR A 15 -10.32 -1.01 -1.95
C TYR A 15 -11.61 -1.56 -2.54
N ALA A 16 -11.92 -2.83 -2.26
CA ALA A 16 -13.22 -3.43 -2.52
C ALA A 16 -14.05 -3.61 -1.23
N GLY A 17 -13.40 -3.84 -0.09
CA GLY A 17 -14.03 -4.00 1.22
C GLY A 17 -13.01 -4.08 2.36
N ASP A 18 -13.49 -4.16 3.60
CA ASP A 18 -12.65 -4.15 4.81
C ASP A 18 -11.68 -5.35 4.83
N ASP A 19 -12.11 -6.49 4.30
CA ASP A 19 -11.30 -7.71 4.16
C ASP A 19 -10.84 -7.96 2.69
N SER A 20 -10.88 -6.94 1.82
CA SER A 20 -10.57 -7.11 0.38
C SER A 20 -9.95 -5.84 -0.20
N TYR A 21 -8.62 -5.76 -0.15
CA TYR A 21 -7.88 -4.59 -0.63
C TYR A 21 -6.42 -4.91 -0.96
N VAL A 22 -5.81 -4.00 -1.71
CA VAL A 22 -4.34 -3.89 -1.86
C VAL A 22 -3.93 -2.50 -1.40
N LYS A 23 -2.93 -2.40 -0.53
CA LYS A 23 -2.39 -1.11 -0.03
C LYS A 23 -0.89 -0.98 -0.26
N LEU A 24 -0.46 0.26 -0.44
CA LEU A 24 0.94 0.66 -0.42
C LEU A 24 1.07 1.84 0.53
N ALA A 25 1.76 1.67 1.66
CA ALA A 25 1.80 2.68 2.72
C ALA A 25 3.16 2.79 3.38
N HIS A 26 3.52 3.99 3.80
CA HIS A 26 4.55 4.18 4.82
C HIS A 26 4.00 3.69 6.16
N VAL A 27 4.73 2.81 6.84
CA VAL A 27 4.32 2.17 8.08
C VAL A 27 5.44 2.18 9.12
N SER A 28 5.05 2.43 10.37
CA SER A 28 5.89 2.21 11.55
C SER A 28 5.72 0.77 12.06
N ILE A 29 6.77 -0.03 12.02
CA ILE A 29 6.80 -1.40 12.56
C ILE A 29 8.02 -1.56 13.45
N TRP A 30 7.77 -1.58 14.75
CA TRP A 30 8.80 -1.57 15.80
C TRP A 30 9.81 -0.45 15.55
N GLU A 31 11.10 -0.80 15.48
CA GLU A 31 12.18 0.16 15.23
C GLU A 31 12.33 0.56 13.75
N THR A 32 11.48 0.03 12.86
CA THR A 32 11.59 0.28 11.42
C THR A 32 10.50 1.22 10.93
N ARG A 33 10.89 2.11 10.03
CA ARG A 33 9.99 2.86 9.16
C ARG A 33 10.19 2.29 7.77
N GLN A 34 9.12 1.80 7.18
CA GLN A 34 9.18 1.05 5.94
C GLN A 34 7.99 1.38 5.06
N THR A 35 8.15 1.22 3.75
CA THR A 35 7.04 1.25 2.79
C THR A 35 6.57 -0.18 2.54
N GLU A 36 5.38 -0.47 3.05
CA GLU A 36 4.76 -1.78 2.99
C GLU A 36 3.79 -1.86 1.81
N PHE A 37 3.94 -2.91 1.00
CA PHE A 37 2.97 -3.30 -0.02
C PHE A 37 2.26 -4.58 0.41
N ALA A 38 0.98 -4.46 0.73
CA ALA A 38 0.20 -5.54 1.32
C ALA A 38 -1.13 -5.77 0.60
N LYS A 39 -1.67 -6.98 0.74
CA LYS A 39 -3.04 -7.31 0.38
C LYS A 39 -3.74 -8.01 1.54
N GLU A 40 -5.06 -7.86 1.57
CA GLU A 40 -5.94 -8.63 2.42
C GLU A 40 -7.03 -9.27 1.56
N VAL A 41 -7.28 -10.55 1.80
CA VAL A 41 -8.38 -11.31 1.18
C VAL A 41 -9.36 -11.76 2.25
N PRO A 42 -10.63 -12.04 1.89
CA PRO A 42 -11.60 -12.55 2.83
C PRO A 42 -11.09 -13.79 3.57
N PRO A 43 -11.32 -13.93 4.89
CA PRO A 43 -10.80 -15.06 5.68
C PRO A 43 -11.19 -16.45 5.15
N ALA A 44 -12.31 -16.56 4.43
CA ALA A 44 -12.74 -17.80 3.80
C ALA A 44 -11.87 -18.23 2.61
N GLN A 45 -11.03 -17.35 2.06
CA GLN A 45 -10.22 -17.59 0.87
C GLN A 45 -8.78 -18.02 1.18
N ALA A 46 -8.26 -17.77 2.39
CA ALA A 46 -6.89 -18.10 2.74
C ALA A 46 -6.68 -18.33 4.25
N LEU A 47 -5.79 -19.28 4.60
CA LEU A 47 -5.37 -19.51 5.99
C LEU A 47 -4.65 -18.30 6.62
N ARG A 48 -4.03 -17.47 5.79
CA ARG A 48 -3.48 -16.16 6.18
C ARG A 48 -4.10 -15.10 5.28
N PRO A 49 -5.14 -14.39 5.73
CA PRO A 49 -5.87 -13.44 4.89
C PRO A 49 -5.03 -12.21 4.53
N TYR A 50 -4.01 -11.88 5.35
CA TYR A 50 -3.13 -10.74 5.14
C TYR A 50 -1.71 -11.20 4.73
N GLY A 51 -1.14 -10.55 3.71
CA GLY A 51 0.23 -10.76 3.28
C GLY A 51 0.89 -9.46 2.85
N ASN A 52 2.18 -9.29 3.17
CA ASN A 52 2.91 -8.06 2.87
C ASN A 52 4.33 -8.30 2.33
N THR A 53 4.87 -7.27 1.69
CA THR A 53 6.26 -7.14 1.26
C THR A 53 6.73 -5.70 1.51
N VAL A 54 8.04 -5.48 1.52
CA VAL A 54 8.64 -4.15 1.68
C VAL A 54 9.19 -3.65 0.34
N VAL A 55 9.04 -2.36 0.04
CA VAL A 55 9.48 -1.78 -1.24
C VAL A 55 10.14 -0.42 -1.05
N GLY A 56 11.47 -0.39 -1.09
CA GLY A 56 12.27 0.82 -0.93
C GLY A 56 12.26 1.39 0.51
N PRO A 57 13.17 2.33 0.82
CA PRO A 57 13.10 3.09 2.06
C PRO A 57 12.13 4.28 1.92
N PRO A 58 11.47 4.72 3.01
CA PRO A 58 10.79 6.01 3.03
C PRO A 58 11.78 7.16 3.15
N GLY A 59 11.47 8.30 2.51
CA GLY A 59 12.14 9.59 2.67
C GLY A 59 11.30 10.59 3.47
N GLU A 60 11.79 11.82 3.63
CA GLU A 60 11.01 12.93 4.22
C GLU A 60 9.70 13.14 3.45
N TRP A 61 9.79 13.22 2.13
CA TRP A 61 8.68 12.97 1.21
C TRP A 61 8.84 11.59 0.59
N THR A 62 7.75 10.84 0.52
CA THR A 62 7.74 9.51 -0.09
C THR A 62 6.67 9.45 -1.16
N TRP A 63 7.09 9.22 -2.39
CA TRP A 63 6.19 9.00 -3.51
C TRP A 63 5.80 7.53 -3.58
N LEU A 64 4.49 7.30 -3.60
CA LEU A 64 3.91 5.97 -3.68
C LEU A 64 3.16 5.84 -5.00
N ARG A 65 3.37 4.74 -5.72
CA ARG A 65 2.68 4.46 -6.98
C ARG A 65 2.27 3.00 -7.04
N MET A 66 1.02 2.77 -7.39
CA MET A 66 0.50 1.43 -7.69
C MET A 66 0.04 1.39 -9.15
N ALA A 67 0.47 0.36 -9.88
CA ALA A 67 0.02 0.12 -11.24
C ALA A 67 -0.81 -1.17 -11.28
N LYS A 68 -2.04 -1.08 -11.79
CA LYS A 68 -2.91 -2.21 -12.08
C LYS A 68 -2.78 -2.62 -13.55
N ARG A 69 -2.64 -3.90 -13.81
CA ARG A 69 -2.72 -4.49 -15.15
C ARG A 69 -3.55 -5.77 -15.09
N ASP A 70 -4.34 -6.01 -16.13
CA ASP A 70 -4.96 -7.31 -16.34
C ASP A 70 -4.01 -8.18 -17.17
N ILE A 71 -3.65 -9.35 -16.67
CA ILE A 71 -2.80 -10.33 -17.38
C ILE A 71 -3.54 -11.66 -17.31
N ASP A 72 -3.83 -12.25 -18.47
CA ASP A 72 -4.54 -13.53 -18.58
C ASP A 72 -5.87 -13.61 -17.77
N GLY A 73 -6.53 -12.45 -17.60
CA GLY A 73 -7.79 -12.33 -16.86
C GLY A 73 -7.65 -12.10 -15.35
N GLU A 74 -6.43 -12.04 -14.81
CA GLU A 74 -6.15 -11.77 -13.39
C GLU A 74 -5.74 -10.30 -13.18
N GLU A 75 -6.16 -9.68 -12.08
CA GLU A 75 -5.71 -8.33 -11.75
C GLU A 75 -4.34 -8.36 -11.04
N HIS A 76 -3.33 -7.76 -11.66
CA HIS A 76 -1.99 -7.61 -11.10
C HIS A 76 -1.76 -6.18 -10.62
N TYR A 77 -1.48 -6.05 -9.33
CA TYR A 77 -1.13 -4.79 -8.66
C TYR A 77 0.38 -4.78 -8.39
N ARG A 78 1.08 -3.77 -8.89
CA ARG A 78 2.53 -3.61 -8.68
C ARG A 78 2.83 -2.32 -7.95
N ALA A 79 3.65 -2.42 -6.90
CA ALA A 79 4.14 -1.26 -6.17
C ALA A 79 5.40 -0.66 -6.78
N TYR A 80 5.49 0.66 -6.66
CA TYR A 80 6.70 1.45 -6.87
C TYR A 80 6.78 2.53 -5.80
N THR A 81 7.99 2.77 -5.30
CA THR A 81 8.26 3.84 -4.33
C THR A 81 9.44 4.67 -4.78
N SER A 82 9.50 5.91 -4.31
CA SER A 82 10.59 6.84 -4.59
C SER A 82 10.68 7.83 -3.43
N ASP A 83 11.91 8.20 -3.05
CA ASP A 83 12.24 9.19 -2.02
C ASP A 83 12.65 10.54 -2.62
N ASP A 84 12.74 10.63 -3.95
CA ASP A 84 13.11 11.85 -4.69
C ASP A 84 12.12 12.22 -5.81
N GLY A 85 11.10 11.39 -6.05
CA GLY A 85 10.09 11.54 -7.10
C GLY A 85 10.60 11.19 -8.51
N VAL A 86 11.88 10.88 -8.68
CA VAL A 86 12.56 10.68 -9.97
C VAL A 86 13.00 9.24 -10.14
N ASN A 87 13.69 8.67 -9.16
CA ASN A 87 14.21 7.31 -9.17
C ASN A 87 13.23 6.39 -8.45
N TRP A 88 12.73 5.38 -9.17
CA TRP A 88 11.66 4.50 -8.67
C TRP A 88 12.19 3.10 -8.36
N VAL A 89 12.07 2.70 -7.09
CA VAL A 89 12.24 1.32 -6.66
C VAL A 89 11.02 0.52 -7.11
N ARG A 90 11.27 -0.57 -7.82
CA ARG A 90 10.22 -1.46 -8.32
C ARG A 90 9.98 -2.61 -7.35
N GLY A 91 8.77 -2.69 -6.80
CA GLY A 91 8.36 -3.72 -5.85
C GLY A 91 7.79 -4.97 -6.49
N GLY A 92 7.29 -5.85 -5.61
CA GLY A 92 6.57 -7.08 -5.96
C GLY A 92 5.23 -6.84 -6.63
N VAL A 93 4.57 -7.95 -6.97
CA VAL A 93 3.22 -7.96 -7.53
C VAL A 93 2.32 -8.77 -6.62
N TRP A 94 1.16 -8.19 -6.30
CA TRP A 94 0.03 -8.93 -5.75
C TRP A 94 -0.97 -9.18 -6.85
N THR A 95 -1.50 -10.39 -6.91
CA THR A 95 -2.73 -10.64 -7.67
C THR A 95 -3.94 -10.53 -6.75
N HIS A 96 -5.09 -10.10 -7.28
CA HIS A 96 -6.33 -9.96 -6.52
C HIS A 96 -7.55 -9.92 -7.44
N ASP A 97 -8.73 -10.24 -6.92
CA ASP A 97 -10.02 -10.03 -7.60
C ASP A 97 -10.81 -8.92 -6.91
N LEU A 98 -10.37 -7.66 -7.03
CA LEU A 98 -11.08 -6.52 -6.44
C LEU A 98 -12.27 -6.06 -7.28
N GLY A 99 -12.21 -6.31 -8.59
CA GLY A 99 -13.29 -6.04 -9.52
C GLY A 99 -13.42 -4.57 -9.93
N SER A 100 -14.30 -4.31 -10.90
CA SER A 100 -14.43 -2.99 -11.54
C SER A 100 -14.97 -1.88 -10.63
N ASN A 101 -15.54 -2.24 -9.48
CA ASN A 101 -16.09 -1.29 -8.51
C ASN A 101 -15.08 -0.91 -7.42
N ALA A 102 -13.85 -1.44 -7.48
CA ALA A 102 -12.80 -1.09 -6.53
C ALA A 102 -12.51 0.42 -6.56
N ARG A 103 -12.36 1.00 -5.38
CA ARG A 103 -12.10 2.43 -5.19
C ARG A 103 -10.61 2.66 -4.97
N ILE A 104 -10.09 3.77 -5.46
CA ILE A 104 -8.75 4.25 -5.13
C ILE A 104 -8.88 5.30 -4.04
N GLY A 105 -8.08 5.19 -2.98
CA GLY A 105 -8.13 6.12 -1.85
C GLY A 105 -6.76 6.40 -1.25
N LEU A 106 -6.71 7.51 -0.51
CA LEU A 106 -5.65 7.80 0.45
C LEU A 106 -6.09 7.30 1.82
N VAL A 107 -5.16 6.73 2.58
CA VAL A 107 -5.43 6.20 3.93
C VAL A 107 -4.51 6.83 4.95
N SER A 108 -5.06 7.10 6.14
CA SER A 108 -4.34 7.38 7.38
C SER A 108 -4.95 6.50 8.45
N MET A 109 -4.20 5.51 8.94
CA MET A 109 -4.77 4.41 9.72
C MET A 109 -3.79 3.84 10.75
N GLY A 110 -4.28 2.88 11.54
CA GLY A 110 -3.48 2.14 12.53
C GLY A 110 -3.25 2.89 13.85
N GLY A 111 -3.98 3.99 14.06
CA GLY A 111 -4.08 4.74 15.31
C GLY A 111 -3.88 6.25 15.12
N ASP A 112 -3.94 6.99 16.22
CA ASP A 112 -3.88 8.45 16.30
C ASP A 112 -2.48 8.99 16.67
N GLY A 113 -2.36 10.32 16.75
CA GLY A 113 -1.15 11.02 17.22
C GLY A 113 -0.19 11.49 16.11
N PHE A 114 -0.53 11.24 14.85
CA PHE A 114 0.25 11.66 13.67
C PHE A 114 -0.65 12.23 12.59
N THR A 115 -0.11 13.17 11.83
CA THR A 115 -0.76 13.76 10.66
C THR A 115 -0.17 13.14 9.40
N ALA A 116 -1.03 12.62 8.52
CA ALA A 116 -0.64 12.20 7.19
C ALA A 116 -0.85 13.37 6.22
N GLU A 117 0.24 13.88 5.65
CA GLU A 117 0.19 14.95 4.66
C GLU A 117 0.34 14.37 3.25
N PHE A 118 -0.57 14.74 2.36
CA PHE A 118 -0.55 14.34 0.96
C PHE A 118 -0.56 15.61 0.09
N ASP A 119 0.53 15.87 -0.61
CA ASP A 119 0.66 17.04 -1.49
C ASP A 119 -0.27 16.91 -2.71
N TYR A 120 -0.22 15.76 -3.38
CA TYR A 120 -1.11 15.48 -4.51
C TYR A 120 -1.41 14.00 -4.68
N VAL A 121 -2.50 13.71 -5.38
CA VAL A 121 -2.83 12.39 -5.91
C VAL A 121 -3.10 12.51 -7.41
N ARG A 122 -2.59 11.54 -8.19
CA ARG A 122 -2.85 11.45 -9.63
C ARG A 122 -3.31 10.04 -9.96
N VAL A 123 -4.40 9.96 -10.71
CA VAL A 123 -4.92 8.72 -11.28
C VAL A 123 -4.97 8.91 -12.78
N TYR A 124 -4.35 8.00 -13.53
CA TYR A 124 -4.29 8.07 -14.98
C TYR A 124 -4.28 6.67 -15.57
N ARG A 125 -4.72 6.56 -16.82
CA ARG A 125 -4.50 5.37 -17.64
C ARG A 125 -3.21 5.57 -18.43
N PRO A 126 -2.28 4.59 -18.43
CA PRO A 126 -1.11 4.62 -19.30
C PRO A 126 -1.48 4.65 -20.78
#